data_AF-A0A969HEQ2-F1
#
_entry.id   AF-A0A969HEQ2-F1
#
_cell.length_a   1.000
_cell.length_b   1.000
_cell.length_c   1.000
_cell.angle_alpha   90.00
_cell.angle_beta   90.00
_cell.angle_gamma   90.00
#
_symmetry.space_group_name_H-M   'P 1'
#
loop_
_entity.id
_entity.type
_entity.pdbx_description
1 polymer ?
#
loop_
_entity_poly.entity_id
_entity_poly.type
_entity_poly.pdbx_seq_one_letter_code
_entity_poly.pdbx_strand_id
1 'polypeptide(L)'
;MDALIQWLIHDNQKDLFEFLVALALNLVFLALSSLLLWPLDKLALVWSMLKGHIFLWLIIFVTAVLLNVVQRFFRMNMYDRANAYIGSALAVCGLLLLGWAAFAALAVPSYIDGGSVWTGVILYLVGGLSCLSAFFAVTSFYQGAVYKLISLPLTLVSFLIFSLWPNGARLAFGWFFQLF
;
A
#
# COMPACT_ATOMS: atom_id res chain seq x y z
N MET A 1 31.90 3.52 -8.66
CA MET A 1 30.99 4.12 -7.64
C MET A 1 30.51 5.49 -8.08
N ASP A 2 31.37 6.35 -8.61
CA ASP A 2 31.02 7.73 -9.02
C ASP A 2 29.96 7.82 -10.12
N ALA A 3 29.95 6.89 -11.09
CA ALA A 3 28.94 6.88 -12.15
C ALA A 3 27.52 6.59 -11.60
N LEU A 4 27.39 5.75 -10.57
CA LEU A 4 26.09 5.42 -9.96
C LEU A 4 25.59 6.57 -9.09
N ILE A 5 26.50 7.30 -8.43
CA ILE A 5 26.18 8.52 -7.68
C ILE A 5 25.76 9.65 -8.62
N GLN A 6 26.49 9.88 -9.72
CA GLN A 6 26.12 10.87 -10.73
C GLN A 6 24.82 10.53 -11.46
N TRP A 7 24.55 9.23 -11.65
CA TRP A 7 23.27 8.72 -12.13
C TRP A 7 22.17 9.08 -11.10
N LEU A 8 22.31 8.70 -9.83
CA LEU A 8 21.31 8.96 -8.79
C LEU A 8 20.95 10.45 -8.58
N ILE A 9 21.83 11.37 -8.97
CA ILE A 9 21.65 12.83 -8.79
C ILE A 9 20.67 13.45 -9.82
N HIS A 10 20.34 12.78 -10.93
CA HIS A 10 19.33 13.29 -11.84
C HIS A 10 17.91 13.07 -11.28
N ASP A 11 17.11 14.12 -11.12
CA ASP A 11 15.78 14.06 -10.49
C ASP A 11 14.86 12.99 -11.13
N ASN A 12 14.86 12.83 -12.45
CA ASN A 12 14.07 11.78 -13.13
C ASN A 12 14.53 10.35 -12.78
N GLN A 13 15.80 10.16 -12.39
CA GLN A 13 16.36 8.85 -12.03
C GLN A 13 16.07 8.50 -10.57
N LYS A 14 15.88 9.51 -9.71
CA LYS A 14 15.41 9.31 -8.34
C LYS A 14 14.00 8.70 -8.29
N ASP A 15 13.09 9.19 -9.12
CA ASP A 15 11.71 8.66 -9.19
C ASP A 15 11.68 7.20 -9.64
N LEU A 16 12.43 6.90 -10.70
CA LEU A 16 12.60 5.54 -11.18
C LEU A 16 13.22 4.63 -10.09
N PHE A 17 14.22 5.13 -9.36
CA PHE A 17 14.84 4.40 -8.28
C PHE A 17 13.87 4.12 -7.12
N GLU A 18 13.10 5.11 -6.67
CA GLU A 18 12.09 4.92 -5.62
C GLU A 18 11.02 3.89 -6.05
N PHE A 19 10.59 3.93 -7.31
CA PHE A 19 9.68 2.95 -7.89
C PHE A 19 10.28 1.53 -7.90
N LEU A 20 11.52 1.37 -8.37
CA LEU A 20 12.20 0.07 -8.41
C LEU A 20 12.43 -0.49 -7.01
N VAL A 21 12.82 0.36 -6.05
CA VAL A 21 12.97 -0.03 -4.64
C VAL A 21 11.64 -0.48 -4.06
N ALA A 22 10.55 0.25 -4.31
CA ALA A 22 9.22 -0.14 -3.86
C ALA A 22 8.81 -1.51 -4.44
N LEU A 23 9.04 -1.73 -5.73
CA LEU A 23 8.75 -3.01 -6.39
C LEU A 23 9.60 -4.15 -5.79
N ALA A 24 10.90 -3.92 -5.59
CA ALA A 24 11.77 -4.90 -4.95
C ALA A 24 11.34 -5.23 -3.52
N LEU A 25 10.97 -4.22 -2.72
CA LEU A 25 10.47 -4.41 -1.35
C LEU A 25 9.19 -5.24 -1.33
N ASN A 26 8.27 -5.03 -2.29
CA ASN A 26 7.04 -5.81 -2.41
C ASN A 26 7.35 -7.28 -2.75
N LEU A 27 8.29 -7.55 -3.66
CA LEU A 27 8.73 -8.91 -3.98
C LEU A 27 9.41 -9.59 -2.78
N VAL A 28 10.27 -8.87 -2.07
CA VAL A 28 10.93 -9.37 -0.85
C VAL A 28 9.89 -9.67 0.23
N PHE A 29 8.91 -8.80 0.43
CA PHE A 29 7.81 -9.04 1.37
C PHE A 29 7.05 -10.32 1.04
N LEU A 30 6.70 -10.55 -0.23
CA LEU A 30 5.98 -11.75 -0.66
C LEU A 30 6.84 -13.01 -0.47
N ALA A 31 8.13 -12.95 -0.79
CA ALA A 31 9.05 -14.06 -0.61
C ALA A 31 9.21 -14.44 0.88
N LEU A 32 9.42 -13.45 1.74
CA LEU A 32 9.54 -13.64 3.20
C LEU A 32 8.22 -14.16 3.80
N SER A 33 7.08 -13.61 3.38
CA SER A 33 5.76 -14.06 3.83
C SER A 33 5.48 -15.49 3.39
N SER A 34 5.87 -15.88 2.17
CA SER A 34 5.78 -17.26 1.68
C SER A 34 6.60 -18.21 2.55
N LEU A 35 7.86 -17.86 2.83
CA LEU A 35 8.74 -18.68 3.65
C LEU A 35 8.23 -18.79 5.10
N LEU A 36 7.66 -17.72 5.65
CA LEU A 36 7.10 -17.69 7.01
C LEU A 36 5.78 -18.49 7.13
N LEU A 37 4.91 -18.39 6.12
CA LEU A 37 3.59 -19.01 6.13
C LEU A 37 3.56 -20.45 5.58
N TRP A 38 4.62 -20.89 4.90
CA TRP A 38 4.79 -22.28 4.46
C TRP A 38 4.61 -23.28 5.60
N PRO A 39 5.37 -23.23 6.72
CA PRO A 39 5.24 -24.23 7.78
C PRO A 39 3.88 -24.20 8.49
N LEU A 40 3.08 -23.16 8.28
CA LEU A 40 1.75 -23.00 8.87
C LEU A 40 0.63 -23.48 7.94
N ASP A 41 0.96 -23.94 6.73
CA ASP A 41 0.00 -24.32 5.67
C ASP A 41 -0.97 -23.18 5.31
N LYS A 42 -0.51 -21.92 5.39
CA LYS A 42 -1.31 -20.72 5.10
C LYS A 42 -0.85 -20.00 3.82
N LEU A 43 -0.26 -20.72 2.86
CA LEU A 43 0.19 -20.16 1.59
C LEU A 43 -0.95 -19.53 0.77
N ALA A 44 -2.19 -19.96 0.98
CA ALA A 44 -3.37 -19.34 0.36
C ALA A 44 -3.52 -17.84 0.71
N LEU A 45 -3.10 -17.43 1.91
CA LEU A 45 -3.07 -16.01 2.29
C LEU A 45 -2.04 -15.23 1.45
N VAL A 46 -0.85 -15.80 1.23
CA VAL A 46 0.20 -15.17 0.39
C VAL A 46 -0.30 -14.98 -1.03
N TRP A 47 -1.01 -15.97 -1.57
CA TRP A 47 -1.62 -15.88 -2.89
C TRP A 47 -2.69 -14.79 -2.97
N SER A 48 -3.54 -14.68 -1.95
CA SER A 48 -4.52 -13.58 -1.83
C SER A 48 -3.82 -12.22 -1.78
N MET A 49 -2.75 -12.10 -0.97
CA MET A 49 -1.95 -10.87 -0.88
C MET A 49 -1.25 -10.51 -2.19
N LEU A 50 -0.75 -11.49 -2.95
CA LEU A 50 -0.14 -11.26 -4.26
C LEU A 50 -1.17 -10.69 -5.26
N LYS A 51 -2.36 -11.30 -5.34
CA LYS A 51 -3.46 -10.80 -6.19
C LYS A 51 -3.85 -9.38 -5.80
N GLY A 52 -4.03 -9.15 -4.50
CA GLY A 52 -4.29 -7.82 -3.95
C GLY A 52 -3.21 -6.82 -4.38
N HIS A 53 -1.93 -7.17 -4.27
CA HIS A 53 -0.83 -6.27 -4.63
C HIS A 53 -0.84 -5.95 -6.12
N ILE A 54 -1.03 -6.93 -7.00
CA ILE A 54 -1.14 -6.69 -8.46
C ILE A 54 -2.26 -5.69 -8.74
N PHE A 55 -3.40 -5.85 -8.08
CA PHE A 55 -4.52 -4.94 -8.23
C PHE A 55 -4.24 -3.54 -7.66
N LEU A 56 -3.61 -3.47 -6.48
CA LEU A 56 -3.17 -2.23 -5.87
C LEU A 56 -2.26 -1.45 -6.82
N TRP A 57 -1.26 -2.09 -7.42
CA TRP A 57 -0.36 -1.47 -8.39
C TRP A 57 -1.12 -0.93 -9.61
N LEU A 58 -2.07 -1.70 -10.13
CA LEU A 58 -2.93 -1.25 -11.25
C LEU A 58 -3.73 -0.01 -10.85
N ILE A 59 -4.36 -0.01 -9.68
CA ILE A 59 -5.15 1.13 -9.20
C ILE A 59 -4.25 2.34 -8.95
N ILE A 60 -3.09 2.16 -8.33
CA ILE A 60 -2.13 3.26 -8.12
C ILE A 60 -1.78 3.90 -9.46
N PHE A 61 -1.46 3.09 -10.48
CA PHE A 61 -1.14 3.60 -11.81
C PHE A 61 -2.31 4.38 -12.42
N VAL A 62 -3.52 3.80 -12.41
CA VAL A 62 -4.73 4.45 -12.94
C VAL A 62 -5.04 5.75 -12.21
N THR A 63 -5.00 5.74 -10.88
CA THR A 63 -5.27 6.93 -10.06
C THR A 63 -4.20 8.01 -10.21
N ALA A 64 -2.93 7.64 -10.37
CA ALA A 64 -1.85 8.58 -10.63
C ALA A 64 -2.04 9.28 -11.99
N VAL A 65 -2.39 8.51 -13.04
CA VAL A 65 -2.69 9.07 -14.37
C VAL A 65 -3.90 10.00 -14.30
N LEU A 66 -5.00 9.56 -13.67
CA LEU A 66 -6.21 10.37 -13.53
C LEU A 66 -5.95 11.64 -12.74
N LEU A 67 -5.23 11.55 -11.62
CA LEU A 67 -4.90 12.72 -10.80
C LEU A 67 -4.06 13.71 -11.61
N ASN A 68 -3.07 13.23 -12.37
CA ASN A 68 -2.26 14.09 -13.23
C ASN A 68 -3.12 14.81 -14.29
N VAL A 69 -4.04 14.09 -14.93
CA VAL A 69 -4.99 14.67 -15.91
C VAL A 69 -5.87 15.73 -15.25
N VAL A 70 -6.44 15.45 -14.08
CA VAL A 70 -7.29 16.38 -13.32
C VAL A 70 -6.49 17.63 -12.91
N GLN A 71 -5.30 17.45 -12.33
CA GLN A 71 -4.44 18.56 -11.91
C GLN A 71 -4.06 19.45 -13.09
N ARG A 72 -3.74 18.87 -14.25
CA ARG A 72 -3.48 19.63 -15.48
C ARG A 72 -4.72 20.37 -15.97
N PHE A 73 -5.88 19.72 -16.00
CA PHE A 73 -7.13 20.31 -16.47
C PHE A 73 -7.54 21.51 -15.63
N PHE A 74 -7.43 21.40 -14.30
CA PHE A 74 -7.75 22.49 -13.37
C PHE A 74 -6.60 23.47 -13.13
N ARG A 75 -5.47 23.30 -13.83
CA ARG A 75 -4.23 24.09 -13.66
C ARG A 75 -3.80 24.16 -12.18
N MET A 76 -3.98 23.06 -11.46
CA MET A 76 -3.51 22.91 -10.08
C MET A 76 -2.00 22.72 -10.12
N ASN A 77 -1.27 23.83 -10.06
CA ASN A 77 0.18 23.81 -9.98
C ASN A 77 0.62 23.99 -8.53
N MET A 78 1.77 23.43 -8.17
CA MET A 78 2.36 23.61 -6.85
C MET A 78 2.63 25.10 -6.52
N TYR A 79 2.90 25.93 -7.53
CA TYR A 79 3.20 27.35 -7.36
C TYR A 79 1.96 28.21 -7.13
N ASP A 80 0.87 27.94 -7.85
CA ASP A 80 -0.33 28.79 -7.81
C ASP A 80 -1.35 28.28 -6.78
N ARG A 81 -1.41 26.96 -6.57
CA ARG A 81 -2.45 26.30 -5.76
C ARG A 81 -1.89 25.10 -4.99
N ALA A 82 -0.79 25.32 -4.26
CA ALA A 82 -0.10 24.31 -3.46
C ALA A 82 -1.05 23.45 -2.60
N ASN A 83 -1.99 24.09 -1.88
CA ASN A 83 -2.91 23.39 -0.98
C ASN A 83 -3.85 22.42 -1.71
N ALA A 84 -4.37 22.80 -2.88
CA ALA A 84 -5.24 21.94 -3.66
C ALA A 84 -4.46 20.78 -4.31
N TYR A 85 -3.25 21.08 -4.80
CA TYR A 85 -2.34 20.07 -5.33
C TYR A 85 -2.00 19.00 -4.28
N ILE A 86 -1.57 19.44 -3.09
CA ILE A 86 -1.20 18.55 -1.99
C ILE A 86 -2.43 17.82 -1.44
N GLY A 87 -3.53 18.52 -1.23
CA GLY A 87 -4.76 17.93 -0.70
C GLY A 87 -5.33 16.84 -1.60
N SER A 88 -5.32 17.05 -2.92
CA SER A 88 -5.81 16.04 -3.88
C SER A 88 -4.95 14.76 -3.88
N ALA A 89 -3.62 14.90 -3.90
CA ALA A 89 -2.71 13.77 -3.81
C ALA A 89 -2.82 13.03 -2.47
N LEU A 90 -2.94 13.77 -1.36
CA LEU A 90 -3.10 13.19 -0.03
C LEU A 90 -4.42 12.43 0.10
N ALA A 91 -5.51 12.97 -0.46
CA ALA A 91 -6.82 12.30 -0.44
C ALA A 91 -6.78 10.97 -1.20
N VAL A 92 -6.17 10.95 -2.40
CA VAL A 92 -6.03 9.73 -3.19
C VAL A 92 -5.12 8.72 -2.48
N CYS A 93 -3.95 9.15 -2.02
CA CYS A 93 -3.00 8.32 -1.27
C CYS A 93 -3.67 7.70 -0.02
N GLY A 94 -4.36 8.52 0.77
CA GLY A 94 -5.05 8.08 1.97
C GLY A 94 -6.14 7.06 1.68
N LEU A 95 -6.93 7.27 0.63
CA LEU A 95 -8.00 6.34 0.24
C LEU A 95 -7.43 4.98 -0.21
N LEU A 96 -6.33 4.98 -0.98
CA LEU A 96 -5.65 3.75 -1.40
C LEU A 96 -5.11 2.97 -0.21
N LEU A 97 -4.50 3.65 0.76
CA LEU A 97 -3.93 3.03 1.94
C LEU A 97 -4.99 2.55 2.93
N LEU A 98 -6.09 3.30 3.08
CA LEU A 98 -7.26 2.85 3.84
C LEU A 98 -7.87 1.60 3.21
N GLY A 99 -8.04 1.58 1.89
CA GLY A 99 -8.55 0.42 1.17
C GLY A 99 -7.64 -0.80 1.33
N TRP A 100 -6.33 -0.61 1.26
CA TRP A 100 -5.37 -1.69 1.50
C TRP A 100 -5.37 -2.20 2.95
N ALA A 101 -5.42 -1.28 3.92
CA ALA A 101 -5.51 -1.64 5.33
C ALA A 101 -6.78 -2.45 5.63
N ALA A 102 -7.91 -2.06 5.02
CA ALA A 102 -9.16 -2.82 5.11
C ALA A 102 -9.03 -4.21 4.47
N PHE A 103 -8.38 -4.31 3.31
CA PHE A 103 -8.11 -5.59 2.64
C PHE A 103 -7.32 -6.52 3.54
N ALA A 104 -6.18 -6.05 4.05
CA ALA A 104 -5.29 -6.85 4.88
C ALA A 104 -5.99 -7.30 6.17
N ALA A 105 -6.75 -6.40 6.81
CA ALA A 105 -7.49 -6.70 8.03
C ALA A 105 -8.64 -7.70 7.83
N LEU A 106 -9.25 -7.75 6.64
CA LEU A 106 -10.30 -8.72 6.32
C LEU A 106 -9.75 -10.06 5.82
N ALA A 107 -8.62 -10.03 5.13
CA ALA A 107 -7.97 -11.22 4.60
C ALA A 107 -7.36 -12.07 5.73
N VAL A 108 -6.79 -11.48 6.78
CA VAL A 108 -6.12 -12.25 7.86
C VAL A 108 -7.09 -13.17 8.62
N PRO A 109 -8.26 -12.70 9.11
CA PRO A 109 -9.21 -13.52 9.85
C PRO A 109 -9.71 -14.76 9.11
N SER A 110 -9.89 -14.71 7.79
CA SER A 110 -10.40 -15.86 7.02
C SER A 110 -9.44 -17.05 6.96
N TYR A 111 -8.22 -16.92 7.47
CA TYR A 111 -7.23 -18.00 7.52
C TYR A 111 -6.82 -18.39 8.95
N ILE A 112 -7.43 -17.79 9.99
CA ILE A 112 -7.12 -18.09 11.40
C ILE A 112 -7.82 -19.38 11.90
N ASP A 113 -8.81 -19.89 11.17
CA ASP A 113 -9.64 -21.02 11.63
C ASP A 113 -8.82 -22.26 12.04
N GLY A 114 -9.09 -22.73 13.27
CA GLY A 114 -8.51 -23.93 13.88
C GLY A 114 -7.05 -23.81 14.33
N GLY A 115 -6.43 -22.64 14.20
CA GLY A 115 -5.01 -22.41 14.54
C GLY A 115 -4.76 -22.04 16.01
N SER A 116 -3.49 -22.15 16.43
CA SER A 116 -3.03 -21.64 17.72
C SER A 116 -3.06 -20.11 17.77
N VAL A 117 -3.11 -19.53 18.98
CA VAL A 117 -3.00 -18.06 19.17
C VAL A 117 -1.75 -17.49 18.47
N TRP A 118 -0.64 -18.22 18.49
CA TRP A 118 0.60 -17.84 17.81
C TRP A 118 0.46 -17.75 16.30
N THR A 119 -0.31 -18.65 15.69
CA THR A 119 -0.65 -18.59 14.26
C THR A 119 -1.40 -17.30 13.95
N GLY A 120 -2.36 -16.92 14.79
CA GLY A 120 -3.06 -15.63 14.67
C GLY A 120 -2.12 -14.43 14.73
N VAL A 121 -1.22 -14.39 15.72
CA VAL A 121 -0.23 -13.30 15.87
C VAL A 121 0.65 -13.17 14.62
N ILE A 122 1.15 -14.29 14.09
CA ILE A 122 1.98 -14.30 12.87
C ILE A 122 1.19 -13.76 11.68
N LEU A 123 -0.07 -14.18 11.50
CA LEU A 123 -0.89 -13.72 10.39
C LEU A 123 -1.19 -12.22 10.47
N TYR A 124 -1.49 -11.69 11.65
CA TYR A 124 -1.66 -10.24 11.85
C TYR A 124 -0.37 -9.47 11.62
N LEU A 125 0.78 -10.02 12.01
CA LEU A 125 2.09 -9.44 11.72
C LEU A 125 2.34 -9.37 10.20
N VAL A 126 2.02 -10.43 9.45
CA VAL A 126 2.08 -10.43 7.99
C VAL A 126 1.13 -9.39 7.39
N GLY A 127 -0.09 -9.25 7.92
CA GLY A 127 -1.03 -8.19 7.52
C GLY A 127 -0.49 -6.78 7.76
N GLY A 128 0.16 -6.55 8.89
CA GLY A 128 0.82 -5.27 9.21
C GLY A 128 2.02 -4.98 8.31
N LEU A 129 2.86 -5.98 8.02
CA LEU A 129 3.97 -5.85 7.07
C LEU A 129 3.47 -5.60 5.64
N SER A 130 2.35 -6.22 5.26
CA SER A 130 1.68 -5.96 3.98
C SER A 130 1.26 -4.49 3.85
N CYS A 131 0.79 -3.90 4.95
CA CYS A 131 0.45 -2.47 4.99
C CYS A 131 1.68 -1.56 4.81
N LEU A 132 2.83 -1.93 5.38
CA LEU A 132 4.09 -1.22 5.13
C LEU A 132 4.53 -1.35 3.67
N SER A 133 4.40 -2.54 3.09
CA SER A 133 4.72 -2.79 1.68
C SER A 133 3.88 -1.92 0.74
N ALA A 134 2.57 -1.84 1.01
CA ALA A 134 1.65 -0.97 0.27
C ALA A 134 1.96 0.52 0.47
N PHE A 135 2.35 0.94 1.67
CA PHE A 135 2.84 2.30 1.91
C PHE A 135 4.01 2.67 0.99
N PHE A 136 5.00 1.78 0.85
CA PHE A 136 6.12 2.02 -0.08
C PHE A 136 5.66 2.06 -1.55
N ALA A 137 4.73 1.19 -1.93
CA ALA A 137 4.17 1.20 -3.30
C ALA A 137 3.45 2.53 -3.60
N VAL A 138 2.55 2.98 -2.73
CA VAL A 138 1.77 4.22 -2.93
C VAL A 138 2.68 5.45 -2.88
N THR A 139 3.60 5.53 -1.91
CA THR A 139 4.49 6.70 -1.77
C THR A 139 5.56 6.79 -2.85
N SER A 140 5.80 5.73 -3.64
CA SER A 140 6.67 5.82 -4.82
C SER A 140 6.07 6.68 -5.95
N PHE A 141 4.73 6.77 -6.01
CA PHE A 141 4.01 7.63 -6.98
C PHE A 141 3.63 8.99 -6.39
N TYR A 142 3.27 9.04 -5.11
CA TYR A 142 2.87 10.27 -4.42
C TYR A 142 4.02 10.75 -3.53
N GLN A 143 5.03 11.34 -4.16
CA GLN A 143 6.28 11.73 -3.50
C GLN A 143 6.15 13.01 -2.67
N GLY A 144 6.85 13.03 -1.53
CA GLY A 144 6.96 14.19 -0.64
C GLY A 144 6.97 13.78 0.83
N ALA A 145 7.76 14.47 1.64
CA ALA A 145 7.89 14.16 3.07
C ALA A 145 6.55 14.25 3.81
N VAL A 146 5.70 15.21 3.43
CA VAL A 146 4.35 15.40 4.02
C VAL A 146 3.48 14.16 3.80
N TYR A 147 3.49 13.60 2.59
CA TYR A 147 2.70 12.39 2.32
C TYR A 147 3.26 11.20 3.10
N LYS A 148 4.57 10.99 3.11
CA LYS A 148 5.21 9.89 3.86
C LYS A 148 4.89 9.98 5.36
N LEU A 149 4.92 11.18 5.93
CA LEU A 149 4.67 11.43 7.36
C LEU A 149 3.22 11.18 7.78
N ILE A 150 2.24 11.55 6.94
CA ILE A 150 0.81 11.34 7.23
C ILE A 150 0.37 9.93 6.89
N SER A 151 0.85 9.39 5.76
CA SER A 151 0.39 8.13 5.19
C SER A 151 0.83 6.92 6.01
N LEU A 152 2.05 6.94 6.57
CA LEU A 152 2.54 5.83 7.39
C LEU A 152 1.67 5.56 8.63
N PRO A 153 1.43 6.54 9.53
CA PRO A 153 0.56 6.31 10.68
C PRO A 153 -0.87 6.04 10.23
N LEU A 154 -1.35 6.68 9.16
CA LEU A 154 -2.68 6.42 8.62
C LEU A 154 -2.86 4.94 8.27
N THR A 155 -1.95 4.33 7.51
CA THR A 155 -2.08 2.92 7.13
C THR A 155 -2.04 1.99 8.34
N LEU A 156 -1.10 2.21 9.26
CA LEU A 156 -0.93 1.34 10.43
C LEU A 156 -2.10 1.45 11.40
N VAL A 157 -2.53 2.67 11.73
CA VAL A 157 -3.67 2.90 12.62
C VAL A 157 -4.95 2.37 11.99
N SER A 158 -5.14 2.56 10.68
CA SER A 158 -6.32 2.04 9.98
C SER A 158 -6.34 0.52 9.97
N PHE A 159 -5.20 -0.14 9.78
CA PHE A 159 -5.09 -1.59 9.86
C PHE A 159 -5.49 -2.10 11.26
N LEU A 160 -5.01 -1.43 12.31
CA LEU A 160 -5.39 -1.78 13.69
C LEU A 160 -6.90 -1.58 13.93
N ILE A 161 -7.46 -0.44 13.52
CA ILE A 161 -8.89 -0.15 13.66
C ILE A 161 -9.73 -1.20 12.92
N PHE A 162 -9.39 -1.49 11.66
CA PHE A 162 -10.13 -2.47 10.86
C PHE A 162 -9.93 -3.91 11.33
N SER A 163 -8.78 -4.23 11.93
CA SER A 163 -8.55 -5.53 12.56
C SER A 163 -9.41 -5.72 13.81
N LEU A 164 -9.62 -4.66 14.60
CA LEU A 164 -10.51 -4.67 15.76
C LEU A 164 -11.99 -4.59 15.38
N TRP A 165 -12.31 -3.92 14.27
CA TRP A 165 -13.68 -3.76 13.79
C TRP A 165 -13.84 -4.13 12.30
N PRO A 166 -13.86 -5.44 11.97
CA PRO A 166 -13.98 -5.92 10.59
C PRO A 166 -15.26 -5.46 9.88
N ASN A 167 -16.35 -5.26 10.62
CA ASN A 167 -17.61 -4.74 10.06
C ASN A 167 -17.45 -3.33 9.50
N GLY A 168 -16.65 -2.47 10.14
CA GLY A 168 -16.34 -1.13 9.62
C GLY A 168 -15.60 -1.19 8.28
N ALA A 169 -14.63 -2.11 8.16
CA ALA A 169 -13.91 -2.34 6.92
C ALA A 169 -14.84 -2.82 5.78
N ARG A 170 -15.77 -3.74 6.09
CA ARG A 170 -16.77 -4.20 5.11
C ARG A 170 -17.77 -3.13 4.72
N LEU A 171 -18.17 -2.25 5.63
CA LEU A 171 -19.08 -1.15 5.30
C LEU A 171 -18.40 -0.12 4.38
N ALA A 172 -17.14 0.22 4.67
CA ALA A 172 -16.40 1.22 3.90
C ALA A 172 -15.93 0.68 2.53
N PHE A 173 -15.42 -0.56 2.49
CA PHE A 173 -14.71 -1.13 1.34
C PHE A 173 -15.23 -2.50 0.91
N GLY A 174 -16.33 -3.01 1.47
CA GLY A 174 -16.86 -4.35 1.13
C GLY A 174 -17.26 -4.49 -0.33
N TRP A 175 -17.74 -3.41 -0.97
CA TRP A 175 -18.04 -3.37 -2.41
C TRP A 175 -16.80 -3.64 -3.26
N PHE A 176 -15.63 -3.22 -2.81
CA PHE A 176 -14.36 -3.45 -3.49
C PHE A 176 -13.90 -4.92 -3.35
N PHE A 177 -14.20 -5.54 -2.21
CA PHE A 177 -13.82 -6.94 -1.94
C PHE A 177 -14.73 -7.98 -2.59
N GLN A 178 -15.94 -7.62 -3.01
CA GLN A 178 -16.80 -8.52 -3.81
C GLN A 178 -16.24 -8.80 -5.22
N LEU A 179 -15.19 -8.09 -5.64
CA LEU A 179 -14.47 -8.33 -6.89
C LEU A 179 -13.40 -9.43 -6.77
N PHE A 180 -13.16 -9.97 -5.55
CA PHE A 180 -12.08 -10.91 -5.22
C PHE A 180 -12.57 -12.23 -4.62
#